data_AF-A0A7U9SM03-F1
#
_entry.id   AF-A0A7U9SM03-F1
#
_cell.length_a   1.000
_cell.length_b   1.000
_cell.length_c   1.000
_cell.angle_alpha   90.00
_cell.angle_beta   90.00
_cell.angle_gamma   90.00
#
_symmetry.space_group_name_H-M   'P 1'
#
loop_
_entity.id
_entity.type
_entity.pdbx_description
1 polymer ?
#
loop_
_entity_poly.entity_id
_entity_poly.type
_entity_poly.pdbx_seq_one_letter_code
_entity_poly.pdbx_strand_id
1 'polypeptide(L)'
;MSLINTWFFTKAIIDWDKIAKAMNNQFRVVSSRPYVDKKGILPDGVSLTLMVMKDDFDYGVDKNGQQRENNLYQNFDVTILNRKHDIKKGDVVRLLDFDEEHSYAINFDLLLRFKDVEILQPQGVKPHA
;
A
#
# COMPACT_ATOMS: atom_id res chain seq x y z
N MET A 1 3.22 37.03 2.23
CA MET A 1 3.26 36.50 0.85
C MET A 1 4.04 35.20 0.87
N SER A 2 3.46 34.12 0.36
CA SER A 2 4.17 32.85 0.11
C SER A 2 4.96 32.93 -1.19
N LEU A 3 5.97 32.08 -1.34
CA LEU A 3 6.69 31.91 -2.62
C LEU A 3 5.71 31.45 -3.71
N ILE A 4 5.93 31.89 -4.94
CA ILE A 4 5.30 31.27 -6.12
C ILE A 4 5.95 29.91 -6.36
N ASN A 5 5.20 28.97 -6.98
CA ASN A 5 5.71 27.65 -7.36
C ASN A 5 6.25 26.79 -6.19
N THR A 6 5.67 26.91 -4.98
CA THR A 6 6.09 26.14 -3.79
C THR A 6 6.13 24.64 -4.00
N TRP A 7 5.30 24.09 -4.89
CA TRP A 7 5.29 22.67 -5.23
C TRP A 7 6.64 22.14 -5.75
N PHE A 8 7.50 22.98 -6.34
CA PHE A 8 8.87 22.60 -6.73
C PHE A 8 9.81 22.42 -5.52
N PHE A 9 9.47 23.03 -4.39
CA PHE A 9 10.29 23.03 -3.17
C PHE A 9 9.71 22.15 -2.07
N THR A 10 8.60 21.46 -2.32
CA THR A 10 7.93 20.58 -1.36
C THR A 10 8.02 19.12 -1.79
N LYS A 11 8.35 18.24 -0.85
CA LYS A 11 8.30 16.79 -1.05
C LYS A 11 7.13 16.21 -0.26
N ALA A 12 6.29 15.40 -0.91
CA ALA A 12 5.32 14.57 -0.22
C ALA A 12 6.04 13.31 0.31
N ILE A 13 5.86 13.02 1.60
CA ILE A 13 6.42 11.83 2.26
C ILE A 13 5.25 10.94 2.66
N ILE A 14 5.35 9.65 2.37
CA ILE A 14 4.34 8.67 2.72
C ILE A 14 4.70 8.12 4.09
N ASP A 15 3.86 8.41 5.09
CA ASP A 15 3.99 7.86 6.44
C ASP A 15 3.41 6.44 6.47
N TRP A 16 4.21 5.48 6.01
CA TRP A 16 3.78 4.09 5.93
C TRP A 16 3.48 3.49 7.30
N ASP A 17 4.27 3.81 8.33
CA ASP A 17 4.05 3.25 9.67
C ASP A 17 2.68 3.64 10.23
N LYS A 18 2.24 4.88 9.96
CA LYS A 18 0.89 5.33 10.30
C LYS A 18 -0.18 4.57 9.52
N ILE A 19 0.02 4.34 8.22
CA ILE A 19 -0.91 3.56 7.38
C ILE A 19 -0.99 2.10 7.87
N ALA A 20 0.17 1.47 8.10
CA ALA A 20 0.29 0.11 8.57
C ALA A 20 -0.40 -0.06 9.93
N LYS A 21 -0.24 0.90 10.86
CA LYS A 21 -0.92 0.89 12.15
C LYS A 21 -2.43 1.07 12.00
N ALA A 22 -2.88 2.05 11.21
CA ALA A 22 -4.29 2.32 10.94
C ALA A 22 -5.03 1.09 10.38
N MET A 23 -4.41 0.44 9.40
CA MET A 23 -5.02 -0.65 8.63
C MET A 23 -4.59 -2.04 9.10
N ASN A 24 -3.98 -2.12 10.29
CA ASN A 24 -3.43 -3.34 10.91
C ASN A 24 -2.38 -4.09 10.06
N ASN A 25 -1.88 -3.50 8.96
CA ASN A 25 -0.97 -4.10 7.99
C ASN A 25 -1.41 -5.52 7.55
N GLN A 26 -2.71 -5.69 7.31
CA GLN A 26 -3.30 -6.94 6.84
C GLN A 26 -4.24 -6.64 5.68
N PHE A 27 -3.87 -7.13 4.51
CA PHE A 27 -4.57 -6.81 3.28
C PHE A 27 -4.90 -8.07 2.48
N ARG A 28 -6.04 -8.04 1.79
CA ARG A 28 -6.45 -9.15 0.91
C ARG A 28 -5.95 -8.89 -0.49
N VAL A 29 -5.28 -9.87 -1.09
CA VAL A 29 -4.84 -9.79 -2.49
C VAL A 29 -6.05 -9.91 -3.42
N VAL A 30 -6.28 -8.89 -4.24
CA VAL A 30 -7.33 -8.83 -5.26
C VAL A 30 -6.77 -9.22 -6.63
N SER A 31 -5.54 -8.82 -6.92
CA SER A 31 -4.84 -9.18 -8.15
C SER A 31 -3.33 -9.24 -7.91
N SER A 32 -2.64 -10.05 -8.71
CA SER A 32 -1.19 -10.23 -8.70
C SER A 32 -0.69 -10.29 -10.14
N ARG A 33 0.31 -9.48 -10.49
CA ARG A 33 0.90 -9.42 -11.83
C ARG A 33 2.42 -9.31 -11.72
N PRO A 34 3.20 -9.96 -12.60
CA PRO A 34 4.65 -9.76 -12.63
C PRO A 34 5.00 -8.28 -12.82
N TYR A 35 5.96 -7.80 -12.04
CA TYR A 35 6.57 -6.49 -12.20
C TYR A 35 7.95 -6.67 -12.84
N VAL A 36 8.22 -5.89 -13.87
CA VAL A 36 9.52 -5.81 -14.55
C VAL A 36 9.91 -4.34 -14.61
N ASP A 37 11.08 -3.99 -14.08
CA ASP A 37 11.54 -2.61 -14.17
C ASP A 37 12.10 -2.33 -15.57
N LYS A 38 11.56 -1.30 -16.22
CA LYS A 38 11.96 -0.93 -17.58
C LYS A 38 13.34 -0.28 -17.64
N LYS A 39 13.79 0.32 -16.53
CA LYS A 39 15.06 1.06 -16.47
C LYS A 39 16.21 0.23 -15.89
N GLY A 40 15.92 -0.95 -15.31
CA GLY A 40 16.89 -1.80 -14.64
C GLY A 40 17.47 -1.20 -13.36
N ILE A 41 16.80 -0.20 -12.78
CA ILE A 41 17.20 0.47 -11.54
C ILE A 41 16.65 -0.32 -10.34
N LEU A 42 15.40 -0.78 -10.45
CA LEU A 42 14.73 -1.52 -9.40
C LEU A 42 14.78 -3.03 -9.67
N PRO A 43 14.80 -3.87 -8.62
CA PRO A 43 14.59 -5.29 -8.78
C PRO A 43 13.24 -5.59 -9.41
N ASP A 44 13.25 -6.57 -10.29
CA ASP A 44 12.05 -7.25 -10.76
C ASP A 44 11.26 -7.86 -9.59
N GLY A 45 9.94 -7.93 -9.74
CA GLY A 45 9.10 -8.31 -8.61
C GLY A 45 7.67 -8.67 -8.98
N VAL A 46 6.74 -8.31 -8.12
CA VAL A 46 5.30 -8.53 -8.29
C VAL A 46 4.55 -7.25 -7.92
N SER A 47 3.65 -6.80 -8.79
CA SER A 47 2.67 -5.76 -8.44
C SER A 47 1.39 -6.42 -7.95
N LEU A 48 0.87 -5.94 -6.83
CA LEU A 48 -0.33 -6.44 -6.18
C LEU A 48 -1.37 -5.34 -6.11
N THR A 49 -2.62 -5.71 -6.37
CA THR A 49 -3.77 -4.90 -5.94
C THR A 49 -4.28 -5.50 -4.64
N LEU A 50 -4.35 -4.68 -3.60
CA LEU A 50 -4.69 -5.07 -2.24
C LEU A 50 -5.98 -4.38 -1.79
N MET A 51 -6.79 -5.09 -1.03
CA MET A 51 -7.99 -4.56 -0.37
C MET A 51 -7.72 -4.38 1.12
N VAL A 52 -8.10 -3.22 1.64
CA VAL A 52 -8.08 -2.91 3.08
C VAL A 52 -9.16 -3.72 3.80
N MET A 53 -8.73 -4.52 4.78
CA MET A 53 -9.63 -5.41 5.53
C MET A 53 -10.07 -4.84 6.88
N LYS A 54 -9.32 -3.86 7.40
CA LYS A 54 -9.59 -3.13 8.65
C LYS A 54 -9.05 -1.72 8.49
N ASP A 55 -9.73 -0.74 9.07
CA ASP A 55 -9.24 0.63 9.20
C ASP A 55 -9.84 1.23 10.46
N ASP A 56 -9.01 1.31 11.50
CA ASP A 56 -9.39 1.77 12.83
C ASP A 56 -8.98 3.25 13.05
N PHE A 57 -8.57 3.94 11.98
CA PHE A 57 -8.11 5.32 12.07
C PHE A 57 -9.26 6.32 12.07
N ASP A 58 -9.22 7.26 13.02
CA ASP A 58 -10.14 8.39 13.04
C ASP A 58 -9.62 9.50 12.12
N TYR A 59 -10.20 9.59 10.93
CA TYR A 59 -9.91 10.65 9.96
C TYR A 59 -10.53 12.00 10.38
N GLY A 60 -11.36 12.02 11.43
CA GLY A 60 -12.06 13.20 11.91
C GLY A 60 -13.23 13.61 11.01
N VAL A 61 -13.67 14.85 11.17
CA VAL A 61 -14.79 15.43 10.43
C VAL A 61 -14.31 16.31 9.26
N ASP A 62 -15.13 16.40 8.22
CA ASP A 62 -14.94 17.30 7.10
C ASP A 62 -15.35 18.75 7.45
N LYS A 63 -15.27 19.66 6.47
CA LYS A 63 -15.65 21.07 6.65
C LYS A 63 -17.16 21.27 6.87
N ASN A 64 -17.97 20.26 6.57
CA ASN A 64 -19.43 20.26 6.71
C ASN A 64 -19.88 19.59 8.00
N GLY A 65 -18.94 19.15 8.86
CA GLY A 65 -19.22 18.43 10.10
C GLY A 65 -19.59 16.96 9.90
N GLN A 66 -19.41 16.40 8.71
CA GLN A 66 -19.64 14.98 8.44
C GLN A 66 -18.39 14.16 8.75
N GLN A 67 -18.57 12.96 9.30
CA GLN A 67 -17.45 12.04 9.52
C GLN A 67 -16.80 11.68 8.19
N ARG A 68 -15.48 11.72 8.11
CA ARG A 68 -14.75 11.27 6.91
C ARG A 68 -14.86 9.77 6.75
N GLU A 69 -15.03 9.33 5.51
CA GLU A 69 -14.96 7.92 5.15
C GLU A 69 -13.58 7.34 5.49
N ASN A 70 -13.57 6.10 5.97
CA ASN A 70 -12.34 5.33 6.16
C ASN A 70 -11.99 4.56 4.88
N ASN A 71 -10.85 3.87 4.88
CA ASN A 71 -10.39 3.12 3.72
C ASN A 71 -10.88 1.66 3.71
N LEU A 72 -11.82 1.26 4.56
CA LEU A 72 -12.30 -0.12 4.62
C LEU A 72 -12.85 -0.54 3.25
N TYR A 73 -12.39 -1.69 2.74
CA TYR A 73 -12.71 -2.25 1.41
C TYR A 73 -12.22 -1.44 0.21
N GLN A 74 -11.47 -0.36 0.42
CA GLN A 74 -10.79 0.33 -0.68
C GLN A 74 -9.63 -0.51 -1.20
N ASN A 75 -9.37 -0.38 -2.50
CA ASN A 75 -8.26 -1.04 -3.17
C ASN A 75 -7.10 -0.07 -3.36
N PHE A 76 -5.88 -0.56 -3.23
CA PHE A 76 -4.67 0.18 -3.54
C PHE A 76 -3.62 -0.75 -4.16
N ASP A 77 -2.71 -0.16 -4.95
CA ASP A 77 -1.66 -0.90 -5.65
C ASP A 77 -0.32 -0.76 -4.89
N VAL A 78 0.39 -1.87 -4.80
CA VAL A 78 1.76 -1.93 -4.28
C VAL A 78 2.66 -2.74 -5.21
N THR A 79 3.96 -2.56 -5.07
CA THR A 79 4.97 -3.41 -5.73
C THR A 79 5.91 -4.01 -4.71
N ILE A 80 6.05 -5.34 -4.73
CA ILE A 80 7.04 -6.09 -3.96
C ILE A 80 8.27 -6.27 -4.84
N LEU A 81 9.43 -5.80 -4.40
CA LEU A 81 10.69 -5.77 -5.16
C LEU A 81 11.46 -7.09 -5.06
N ASN A 82 10.74 -8.21 -5.10
CA ASN A 82 11.31 -9.55 -5.20
C ASN A 82 10.26 -10.53 -5.77
N ARG A 83 10.70 -11.76 -6.06
CA ARG A 83 9.82 -12.87 -6.51
C ARG A 83 9.91 -14.10 -5.61
N LYS A 84 10.15 -13.91 -4.30
CA LYS A 84 10.34 -14.99 -3.32
C LYS A 84 9.06 -15.79 -3.06
N HIS A 85 7.91 -15.15 -3.17
CA HIS A 85 6.61 -15.71 -2.80
C HIS A 85 5.67 -15.82 -4.00
N ASP A 86 4.98 -16.96 -4.12
CA ASP A 86 3.90 -17.16 -5.10
C ASP A 86 2.58 -16.63 -4.53
N ILE A 87 2.36 -15.31 -4.69
CA ILE A 87 1.23 -14.58 -4.09
C ILE A 87 0.01 -14.68 -4.99
N LYS A 88 -1.10 -15.18 -4.44
CA LYS A 88 -2.32 -15.47 -5.18
C LYS A 88 -3.46 -14.57 -4.77
N LYS A 89 -4.39 -14.36 -5.71
CA LYS A 89 -5.65 -13.70 -5.43
C LYS A 89 -6.36 -14.44 -4.30
N GLY A 90 -6.77 -13.72 -3.26
CA GLY A 90 -7.42 -14.27 -2.09
C GLY A 90 -6.50 -14.47 -0.89
N ASP A 91 -5.18 -14.40 -1.04
CA ASP A 91 -4.26 -14.44 0.11
C ASP A 91 -4.43 -13.21 1.00
N VAL A 92 -4.24 -13.38 2.31
CA VAL A 92 -4.07 -12.28 3.24
C VAL A 92 -2.58 -12.08 3.47
N VAL A 93 -2.10 -10.87 3.21
CA VAL A 93 -0.68 -10.53 3.26
C VAL A 93 -0.40 -9.38 4.21
N ARG A 94 0.84 -9.35 4.71
CA ARG A 94 1.46 -8.25 5.45
C ARG A 94 2.62 -7.72 4.63
N LEU A 95 2.71 -6.41 4.49
CA LEU A 95 3.78 -5.75 3.75
C LEU A 95 4.96 -5.47 4.67
N LEU A 96 6.17 -5.77 4.20
CA LEU A 96 7.41 -5.68 4.98
C LEU A 96 8.43 -4.76 4.29
N ASP A 97 9.27 -4.13 5.11
CA ASP A 97 10.41 -3.34 4.63
C ASP A 97 10.01 -2.29 3.57
N PHE A 98 9.21 -1.31 3.98
CA PHE A 98 8.80 -0.20 3.12
C PHE A 98 10.02 0.51 2.51
N ASP A 99 10.01 0.66 1.19
CA ASP A 99 11.06 1.33 0.44
C ASP A 99 10.69 2.81 0.24
N GLU A 100 11.03 3.64 1.22
CA GLU A 100 10.71 5.08 1.20
C GLU A 100 11.43 5.81 0.05
N GLU A 101 12.66 5.41 -0.28
CA GLU A 101 13.46 6.06 -1.34
C GLU A 101 12.80 5.92 -2.70
N HIS A 102 12.14 4.79 -2.93
CA HIS A 102 11.46 4.47 -4.17
C HIS A 102 9.93 4.52 -4.05
N SER A 103 9.36 5.07 -2.99
CA SER A 103 7.91 5.24 -2.87
C SER A 103 7.52 6.71 -3.01
N TYR A 104 6.48 6.99 -3.79
CA TYR A 104 6.14 8.36 -4.15
C TYR A 104 4.63 8.59 -4.19
N ALA A 105 4.23 9.76 -3.71
CA ALA A 105 2.93 10.34 -3.99
C ALA A 105 3.15 11.43 -5.06
N ILE A 106 2.74 11.17 -6.30
CA ILE A 106 2.88 12.11 -7.41
C ILE A 106 1.48 12.41 -7.94
N ASN A 107 1.04 13.66 -7.79
CA ASN A 107 -0.34 14.08 -8.08
C ASN A 107 -1.35 13.27 -7.24
N PHE A 108 -2.10 12.38 -7.89
CA PHE A 108 -3.07 11.48 -7.28
C PHE A 108 -2.62 10.01 -7.30
N ASP A 109 -1.47 9.72 -7.89
CA ASP A 109 -0.92 8.38 -7.98
C ASP A 109 -0.04 8.08 -6.76
N LEU A 110 -0.32 6.94 -6.14
CA LEU A 110 0.46 6.41 -5.02
C LEU A 110 1.27 5.21 -5.50
N LEU A 111 2.59 5.38 -5.56
CA LEU A 111 3.54 4.32 -5.86
C LEU A 111 4.15 3.82 -4.56
N LEU A 112 3.64 2.71 -4.05
CA LEU A 112 4.15 2.07 -2.84
C LEU A 112 5.02 0.87 -3.19
N ARG A 113 6.24 0.85 -2.65
CA ARG A 113 7.22 -0.21 -2.88
C ARG A 113 7.69 -0.81 -1.56
N PHE A 114 7.86 -2.12 -1.57
CA PHE A 114 8.23 -2.92 -0.41
C PHE A 114 9.31 -3.92 -0.81
N LYS A 115 10.26 -4.16 0.08
CA LYS A 115 11.32 -5.15 -0.21
C LYS A 115 10.83 -6.57 0.01
N ASP A 116 9.80 -6.79 0.83
CA ASP A 116 9.25 -8.12 1.05
C ASP A 116 7.76 -8.13 1.45
N VAL A 117 7.21 -9.34 1.56
CA VAL A 117 5.81 -9.59 1.92
C VAL A 117 5.66 -10.93 2.62
N GLU A 118 4.84 -10.97 3.66
CA GLU A 118 4.50 -12.19 4.40
C GLU A 118 3.06 -12.62 4.08
N ILE A 119 2.87 -13.90 3.75
CA ILE A 119 1.53 -14.48 3.58
C ILE A 119 1.03 -14.95 4.95
N LEU A 120 0.02 -14.28 5.49
CA LEU A 120 -0.57 -14.60 6.79
C LEU A 120 -1.63 -15.71 6.69
N GLN A 121 -2.44 -15.70 5.64
CA GLN A 121 -3.46 -16.71 5.38
C GLN A 121 -3.53 -17.00 3.88
N PRO A 122 -3.17 -18.23 3.46
CA PRO A 122 -3.29 -18.62 2.05
C PRO A 122 -4.75 -18.77 1.65
N GLN A 123 -5.04 -18.50 0.38
CA GLN A 123 -6.35 -18.76 -0.22
C GLN A 123 -6.80 -20.21 0.04
N GLY A 124 -7.97 -20.37 0.66
CA GLY A 124 -8.61 -21.68 0.85
C GLY A 124 -8.32 -22.40 2.17
N VAL A 125 -7.52 -21.82 3.07
CA VAL A 125 -7.35 -22.35 4.43
C VAL A 125 -8.55 -21.90 5.28
N LYS A 126 -9.46 -22.84 5.59
CA LYS A 126 -10.50 -22.60 6.61
C LYS A 126 -9.79 -22.46 7.97
N PRO A 127 -10.13 -21.45 8.79
CA PRO A 127 -9.66 -21.44 10.16
C PRO A 127 -10.18 -22.70 10.85
N HIS A 128 -9.29 -23.49 11.46
CA HIS A 128 -9.69 -24.59 12.32
C HIS A 128 -10.50 -23.98 13.48
N ALA A 129 -11.76 -24.42 13.57
CA ALA A 129 -12.65 -24.14 14.70
C ALA A 129 -12.25 -24.97 15.92
#